data_AF-A0A7S6M0H7-F1
#
_entry.id   AF-A0A7S6M0H7-F1
#
_cell.length_a   1.000
_cell.length_b   1.000
_cell.length_c   1.000
_cell.angle_alpha   90.00
_cell.angle_beta   90.00
_cell.angle_gamma   90.00
#
_symmetry.space_group_name_H-M   'P 1'
#
loop_
_entity.id
_entity.type
_entity.pdbx_description
1 polymer ?
#
loop_
_entity_poly.entity_id
_entity_poly.type
_entity_poly.pdbx_seq_one_letter_code
_entity_poly.pdbx_strand_id
1 'polypeptide(L)'
;MIEVKKRFTLLKSELSRKFRVENNNLDFSQLIEATGYQVARIGDLAKAHRNERNKKKTADSRFKYVQISDIDVELGRIKSFRVFKGADAPNNARRIMKEGDILVSTRRPTRGAVVAVPQDFDEHICTVFFTTLRVTDREILDPFYLALFLRTSLGRMQFQAQITETAYPVISDSDVEDLTVLYPSIDDQRKIAAEYDIAVKRFQDAINSAYREIAAAQQSIEDFVLGEDAEQIAVKQFTLGQQIEEEKEELNGE
;
A
#
# COMPACT_ATOMS: atom_id res chain seq x y z
N MET A 1 5.78 27.21 -0.76
CA MET A 1 4.33 27.38 -0.48
C MET A 1 3.58 26.85 -1.68
N ILE A 2 2.94 25.68 -1.56
CA ILE A 2 2.07 25.13 -2.60
C ILE A 2 0.67 25.63 -2.29
N GLU A 3 0.14 26.50 -3.15
CA GLU A 3 -1.20 27.06 -3.02
C GLU A 3 -2.22 26.02 -3.50
N VAL A 4 -2.81 25.29 -2.55
CA VAL A 4 -3.82 24.27 -2.83
C VAL A 4 -5.15 24.95 -3.13
N LYS A 5 -5.48 25.14 -4.42
CA LYS A 5 -6.81 25.54 -4.85
C LYS A 5 -7.81 24.42 -4.54
N LYS A 6 -8.79 24.76 -3.68
CA LYS A 6 -9.88 23.91 -3.15
C LYS A 6 -9.42 22.78 -2.21
N ARG A 7 -9.03 23.17 -0.99
CA ARG A 7 -9.19 22.26 0.15
C ARG A 7 -10.68 21.96 0.34
N PHE A 8 -11.10 20.70 0.18
CA PHE A 8 -12.29 20.21 0.87
C PHE A 8 -11.98 20.22 2.37
N THR A 9 -12.13 21.39 3.01
CA THR A 9 -12.03 21.51 4.47
C THR A 9 -13.44 21.33 5.00
N LEU A 10 -13.81 20.09 5.32
CA LEU A 10 -15.06 19.83 6.00
C LEU A 10 -14.91 20.27 7.46
N LEU A 11 -15.62 21.32 7.84
CA LEU A 11 -15.65 21.80 9.22
C LEU A 11 -16.35 20.75 10.10
N LYS A 12 -15.80 20.48 11.29
CA LYS A 12 -16.37 19.51 12.25
C LYS A 12 -17.82 19.81 12.62
N SER A 13 -18.26 21.06 12.51
CA SER A 13 -19.65 21.49 12.69
C SER A 13 -20.57 21.06 11.55
N GLU A 14 -20.07 20.94 10.31
CA GLU A 14 -20.86 20.54 9.13
C GLU A 14 -21.05 19.02 9.01
N LEU A 15 -20.16 18.26 9.65
CA LEU A 15 -20.26 16.80 9.79
C LEU A 15 -21.53 16.37 10.56
N SER A 16 -22.15 17.26 11.35
CA SER A 16 -23.24 16.90 12.27
C SER A 16 -24.66 17.13 11.75
N ARG A 17 -24.87 17.66 10.53
CA ARG A 17 -26.23 17.86 9.98
C ARG A 17 -26.46 17.36 8.54
N LYS A 18 -25.40 17.12 7.75
CA LYS A 18 -25.52 16.58 6.38
C LYS A 18 -25.01 15.14 6.21
N PHE A 19 -24.32 14.60 7.21
CA PHE A 19 -23.93 13.20 7.26
C PHE A 19 -24.53 12.59 8.51
N ARG A 20 -25.83 12.28 8.45
CA ARG A 20 -26.38 11.31 9.40
C ARG A 20 -25.69 10.00 9.02
N VAL A 21 -24.76 9.55 9.84
CA VAL A 21 -24.10 8.24 9.74
C VAL A 21 -25.14 7.18 10.11
N GLU A 22 -26.15 7.07 9.27
CA GLU A 22 -27.10 5.99 9.23
C GLU A 22 -26.87 5.33 7.88
N ASN A 23 -26.08 4.27 7.89
CA ASN A 23 -25.54 3.54 6.73
C ASN A 23 -24.40 4.31 6.03
N ASN A 24 -23.23 3.68 5.92
CA ASN A 24 -21.94 4.22 5.44
C ASN A 24 -21.89 4.74 3.98
N ASN A 25 -23.00 5.18 3.41
CA ASN A 25 -23.08 5.69 2.05
C ASN A 25 -22.72 7.18 2.03
N LEU A 26 -21.47 7.49 1.72
CA LEU A 26 -21.09 8.82 1.25
C LEU A 26 -21.94 9.16 0.02
N ASP A 27 -22.52 10.36 -0.02
CA ASP A 27 -23.25 10.83 -1.19
C ASP A 27 -22.26 11.26 -2.29
N PHE A 28 -22.15 10.44 -3.34
CA PHE A 28 -21.30 10.70 -4.51
C PHE A 28 -22.03 11.45 -5.64
N SER A 29 -23.32 11.79 -5.49
CA SER A 29 -24.17 12.28 -6.60
C SER A 29 -23.57 13.51 -7.29
N GLN A 30 -23.09 14.49 -6.52
CA GLN A 30 -22.45 15.69 -7.08
C GLN A 30 -21.13 15.40 -7.80
N LEU A 31 -20.36 14.41 -7.31
CA LEU A 31 -19.10 13.99 -7.95
C LEU A 31 -19.39 13.26 -9.26
N ILE A 32 -20.39 12.37 -9.27
CA ILE A 32 -20.82 11.64 -10.47
C ILE A 32 -21.30 12.63 -11.54
N GLU A 33 -22.16 13.58 -11.17
CA GLU A 33 -22.65 14.60 -12.11
C GLU A 33 -21.52 15.46 -12.69
N ALA A 34 -20.54 15.84 -11.85
CA ALA A 34 -19.43 16.68 -12.28
C ALA A 34 -18.38 15.95 -13.13
N THR A 35 -18.23 14.64 -12.98
CA THR A 35 -17.13 13.86 -13.61
C THR A 35 -17.60 12.92 -14.70
N GLY A 36 -18.87 12.50 -14.68
CA GLY A 36 -19.38 11.41 -15.50
C GLY A 36 -18.84 10.02 -15.11
N TYR A 37 -18.22 9.89 -13.94
CA TYR A 37 -17.63 8.61 -13.50
C TYR A 37 -18.70 7.61 -13.06
N GLN A 38 -18.36 6.34 -13.19
CA GLN A 38 -19.18 5.24 -12.71
C GLN A 38 -18.93 5.00 -11.22
N VAL A 39 -19.94 4.49 -10.53
CA VAL A 39 -19.88 4.17 -9.10
C VAL A 39 -20.29 2.72 -8.90
N ALA A 40 -19.56 1.99 -8.07
CA ALA A 40 -19.90 0.62 -7.69
C ALA A 40 -19.43 0.33 -6.28
N ARG A 41 -20.07 -0.64 -5.63
CA ARG A 41 -19.53 -1.26 -4.44
C ARG A 41 -18.32 -2.12 -4.84
N ILE A 42 -17.23 -2.05 -4.07
CA ILE A 42 -16.02 -2.82 -4.34
C ILE A 42 -16.34 -4.31 -4.43
N GLY A 43 -17.16 -4.83 -3.51
CA GLY A 43 -17.60 -6.22 -3.50
C GLY A 43 -18.26 -6.69 -4.79
N ASP A 44 -18.81 -5.81 -5.63
CA ASP A 44 -19.42 -6.19 -6.90
C ASP A 44 -18.38 -6.40 -8.01
N LEU A 45 -17.20 -5.77 -7.88
CA LEU A 45 -16.13 -5.77 -8.90
C LEU A 45 -14.83 -6.44 -8.41
N ALA A 46 -14.69 -6.67 -7.12
CA ALA A 46 -13.55 -7.31 -6.49
C ALA A 46 -13.98 -8.08 -5.24
N LYS A 47 -13.52 -9.33 -5.12
CA LYS A 47 -13.87 -10.22 -4.00
C LYS A 47 -12.68 -10.46 -3.09
N ALA A 48 -12.91 -10.41 -1.80
CA ALA A 48 -11.95 -10.86 -0.81
C ALA A 48 -11.76 -12.37 -0.92
N HIS A 49 -10.52 -12.81 -0.83
CA HIS A 49 -10.19 -14.23 -0.76
C HIS A 49 -9.25 -14.51 0.41
N ARG A 50 -9.20 -15.77 0.84
CA ARG A 50 -8.30 -16.24 1.91
C ARG A 50 -7.48 -17.43 1.46
N ASN A 51 -7.06 -17.40 0.20
CA ASN A 51 -6.19 -18.43 -0.36
C ASN A 51 -4.88 -18.46 0.40
N GLU A 52 -4.53 -19.63 0.93
CA GLU A 52 -3.36 -19.80 1.77
C GLU A 52 -2.46 -20.91 1.26
N ARG A 53 -1.17 -20.78 1.56
CA ARG A 53 -0.18 -21.81 1.28
C ARG A 53 -0.50 -23.06 2.08
N ASN A 54 -0.30 -24.22 1.46
CA ASN A 54 -0.26 -25.47 2.18
C ASN A 54 1.11 -25.60 2.89
N LYS A 55 1.13 -25.48 4.22
CA LYS A 55 2.38 -25.50 5.01
C LYS A 55 3.23 -26.74 4.77
N LYS A 56 2.61 -27.92 4.59
CA LYS A 56 3.33 -29.17 4.33
C LYS A 56 3.96 -29.16 2.94
N LYS A 57 3.18 -28.79 1.90
CA LYS A 57 3.67 -28.77 0.52
C LYS A 57 4.72 -27.70 0.26
N THR A 58 4.67 -26.59 1.00
CA THR A 58 5.58 -25.46 0.85
C THR A 58 6.72 -25.46 1.87
N ALA A 59 6.88 -26.52 2.68
CA ALA A 59 7.87 -26.57 3.76
C ALA A 59 9.30 -26.37 3.27
N ASP A 60 9.64 -26.94 2.11
CA ASP A 60 10.99 -26.83 1.54
C ASP A 60 11.16 -25.72 0.50
N SER A 61 10.07 -25.08 0.08
CA SER A 61 10.09 -23.98 -0.87
C SER A 61 10.53 -22.68 -0.21
N ARG A 62 11.22 -21.80 -0.97
CA ARG A 62 11.49 -20.42 -0.56
C ARG A 62 10.46 -19.47 -1.17
N PHE A 63 10.05 -18.47 -0.41
CA PHE A 63 9.15 -17.42 -0.91
C PHE A 63 9.48 -16.06 -0.29
N LYS A 64 9.15 -14.99 -1.02
CA LYS A 64 9.07 -13.64 -0.47
C LYS A 64 7.86 -13.55 0.46
N TYR A 65 8.05 -12.88 1.59
CA TYR A 65 7.04 -12.59 2.59
C TYR A 65 6.90 -11.09 2.80
N VAL A 66 5.66 -10.61 2.71
CA VAL A 66 5.30 -9.20 2.88
C VAL A 66 4.34 -9.04 4.06
N GLN A 67 4.70 -8.19 5.01
CA GLN A 67 3.83 -7.78 6.13
C GLN A 67 3.42 -6.31 6.03
N ILE A 68 2.57 -5.85 6.95
CA ILE A 68 2.02 -4.47 6.92
C ILE A 68 3.13 -3.41 6.92
N SER A 69 4.21 -3.61 7.70
CA SER A 69 5.32 -2.64 7.79
C SER A 69 6.13 -2.52 6.50
N ASP A 70 6.03 -3.51 5.62
CA ASP A 70 6.74 -3.55 4.35
C ASP A 70 6.04 -2.74 3.26
N ILE A 71 4.87 -2.18 3.57
CA ILE A 71 4.16 -1.28 2.67
C ILE A 71 4.64 0.14 2.94
N ASP A 72 5.10 0.80 1.88
CA ASP A 72 5.30 2.24 1.86
C ASP A 72 3.93 2.92 1.75
N VAL A 73 3.48 3.52 2.86
CA VAL A 73 2.17 4.16 2.92
C VAL A 73 2.11 5.47 2.14
N GLU A 74 3.24 6.08 1.78
CA GLU A 74 3.29 7.33 1.00
C GLU A 74 3.26 7.04 -0.50
N LEU A 75 4.04 6.05 -0.94
CA LEU A 75 4.14 5.65 -2.34
C LEU A 75 3.13 4.56 -2.74
N GLY A 76 2.53 3.86 -1.78
CA GLY A 76 1.62 2.75 -2.06
C GLY A 76 2.32 1.61 -2.78
N ARG A 77 3.52 1.26 -2.32
CA ARG A 77 4.38 0.24 -2.91
C ARG A 77 4.91 -0.70 -1.83
N ILE A 78 5.27 -1.91 -2.23
CA ILE A 78 6.00 -2.82 -1.35
C ILE A 78 7.45 -2.31 -1.31
N LYS A 79 7.89 -1.75 -0.17
CA LYS A 79 9.26 -1.23 -0.02
C LYS A 79 10.26 -2.29 0.41
N SER A 80 9.80 -3.33 1.09
CA SER A 80 10.67 -4.40 1.59
C SER A 80 9.99 -5.77 1.57
N PHE A 81 10.76 -6.83 1.76
CA PHE A 81 10.24 -8.18 2.01
C PHE A 81 11.28 -9.02 2.75
N ARG A 82 10.85 -10.12 3.37
CA ARG A 82 11.75 -11.17 3.87
C ARG A 82 11.68 -12.40 2.98
N VAL A 83 12.71 -13.24 2.99
CA VAL A 83 12.69 -14.55 2.31
C VAL A 83 12.73 -15.65 3.35
N PHE A 84 11.71 -16.50 3.36
CA PHE A 84 11.66 -17.66 4.24
C PHE A 84 11.74 -18.96 3.46
N LYS A 85 12.41 -19.95 4.04
CA LYS A 85 12.08 -21.35 3.77
C LYS A 85 10.75 -21.65 4.47
N GLY A 86 9.82 -22.33 3.80
CA GLY A 86 8.44 -22.41 4.30
C GLY A 86 8.25 -23.12 5.64
N ALA A 87 9.19 -23.98 6.04
CA ALA A 87 9.24 -24.60 7.36
C ALA A 87 9.57 -23.59 8.48
N ASP A 88 10.38 -22.58 8.17
CA ASP A 88 10.88 -21.57 9.12
C ASP A 88 10.02 -20.30 9.14
N ALA A 89 9.08 -20.17 8.19
CA ALA A 89 8.28 -18.98 8.05
C ALA A 89 7.31 -18.77 9.23
N PRO A 90 7.06 -17.52 9.64
CA PRO A 90 6.22 -17.23 10.79
C PRO A 90 4.78 -17.69 10.58
N ASN A 91 4.06 -17.93 11.68
CA ASN A 91 2.72 -18.52 11.62
C ASN A 91 1.70 -17.69 10.85
N ASN A 92 1.90 -16.38 10.75
CA ASN A 92 1.06 -15.45 10.00
C ASN A 92 1.43 -15.35 8.51
N ALA A 93 2.57 -15.91 8.06
CA ALA A 93 2.94 -15.99 6.64
C ALA A 93 2.16 -17.10 5.93
N ARG A 94 0.92 -16.79 5.55
CA ARG A 94 -0.03 -17.78 5.01
C ARG A 94 -0.63 -17.41 3.67
N ARG A 95 -1.03 -16.16 3.43
CA ARG A 95 -1.85 -15.83 2.26
C ARG A 95 -1.04 -15.79 0.98
N ILE A 96 -1.54 -16.43 -0.07
CA ILE A 96 -0.93 -16.42 -1.39
C ILE A 96 -1.38 -15.14 -2.10
N MET A 97 -0.42 -14.33 -2.49
CA MET A 97 -0.61 -13.17 -3.35
C MET A 97 -0.59 -13.60 -4.82
N LYS A 98 -1.40 -12.93 -5.64
CA LYS A 98 -1.26 -12.93 -7.10
C LYS A 98 -1.06 -11.51 -7.60
N GLU A 99 -0.40 -11.37 -8.75
CA GLU A 99 -0.30 -10.09 -9.45
C GLU A 99 -1.69 -9.44 -9.58
N GLY A 100 -1.79 -8.16 -9.23
CA GLY A 100 -3.03 -7.39 -9.20
C GLY A 100 -3.95 -7.67 -8.01
N ASP A 101 -3.61 -8.55 -7.06
CA ASP A 101 -4.33 -8.58 -5.78
C ASP A 101 -4.13 -7.26 -5.03
N ILE A 102 -5.17 -6.74 -4.39
CA ILE A 102 -5.09 -5.54 -3.56
C ILE A 102 -4.98 -5.97 -2.10
N LEU A 103 -3.88 -5.59 -1.47
CA LEU A 103 -3.63 -5.81 -0.04
C LEU A 103 -4.10 -4.58 0.73
N VAL A 104 -5.03 -4.75 1.66
CA VAL A 104 -5.54 -3.68 2.54
C VAL A 104 -5.25 -4.07 3.98
N SER A 105 -4.52 -3.27 4.75
CA SER A 105 -4.24 -3.61 6.16
C SER A 105 -5.53 -3.68 6.98
N THR A 106 -5.78 -4.83 7.63
CA THR A 106 -6.93 -4.97 8.54
C THR A 106 -6.69 -4.29 9.88
N ARG A 107 -5.43 -4.02 10.23
CA ARG A 107 -5.04 -3.37 11.49
C ARG A 107 -4.74 -1.91 11.24
N ARG A 108 -5.38 -1.01 12.01
CA ARG A 108 -5.22 0.46 11.86
C ARG A 108 -5.37 0.91 10.39
N PRO A 109 -6.50 0.60 9.74
CA PRO A 109 -6.68 0.84 8.30
C PRO A 109 -6.54 2.31 7.91
N THR A 110 -6.75 3.25 8.84
CA THR A 110 -6.48 4.68 8.66
C THR A 110 -5.01 5.02 8.37
N ARG A 111 -4.07 4.11 8.66
CA ARG A 111 -2.66 4.27 8.23
C ARG A 111 -2.50 4.19 6.70
N GLY A 112 -3.50 3.70 5.97
CA GLY A 112 -3.50 3.72 4.51
C GLY A 112 -2.51 2.74 3.87
N ALA A 113 -2.17 1.65 4.57
CA ALA A 113 -1.40 0.55 4.01
C ALA A 113 -2.26 -0.24 3.02
N VAL A 114 -2.30 0.27 1.79
CA VAL A 114 -3.00 -0.30 0.63
C VAL A 114 -2.02 -0.36 -0.54
N VAL A 115 -1.95 -1.51 -1.21
CA VAL A 115 -1.06 -1.73 -2.37
C VAL A 115 -1.66 -2.77 -3.32
N ALA A 116 -1.44 -2.61 -4.63
CA ALA A 116 -1.65 -3.67 -5.60
C ALA A 116 -0.36 -4.49 -5.76
N VAL A 117 -0.46 -5.81 -5.73
CA VAL A 117 0.67 -6.73 -5.82
C VAL A 117 1.28 -6.64 -7.23
N PRO A 118 2.57 -6.27 -7.37
CA PRO A 118 3.23 -6.27 -8.67
C PRO A 118 3.69 -7.67 -9.06
N GLN A 119 4.02 -7.87 -10.34
CA GLN A 119 4.40 -9.17 -10.91
C GLN A 119 5.52 -9.90 -10.14
N ASP A 120 6.50 -9.17 -9.61
CA ASP A 120 7.62 -9.74 -8.83
C ASP A 120 7.20 -10.42 -7.52
N PHE A 121 5.94 -10.24 -7.12
CA PHE A 121 5.33 -10.80 -5.92
C PHE A 121 4.18 -11.77 -6.25
N ASP A 122 4.00 -12.14 -7.53
CA ASP A 122 3.08 -13.20 -7.93
C ASP A 122 3.47 -14.54 -7.29
N GLU A 123 2.48 -15.27 -6.78
CA GLU A 123 2.63 -16.54 -6.06
C GLU A 123 3.45 -16.50 -4.76
N HIS A 124 3.80 -15.30 -4.29
CA HIS A 124 4.48 -15.10 -3.01
C HIS A 124 3.49 -14.91 -1.85
N ILE A 125 4.00 -14.75 -0.63
CA ILE A 125 3.19 -14.84 0.58
C ILE A 125 3.05 -13.49 1.28
N CYS A 126 1.85 -13.16 1.76
CA CYS A 126 1.64 -12.06 2.67
C CYS A 126 1.07 -12.50 4.01
N THR A 127 1.10 -11.58 4.96
CA THR A 127 0.55 -11.80 6.30
C THR A 127 -0.97 -11.97 6.28
N VAL A 128 -1.51 -12.76 7.22
CA VAL A 128 -2.96 -12.88 7.44
C VAL A 128 -3.64 -11.57 7.91
N PHE A 129 -2.86 -10.51 8.19
CA PHE A 129 -3.39 -9.21 8.62
C PHE A 129 -3.70 -8.23 7.48
N PHE A 130 -3.70 -8.70 6.23
CA PHE A 130 -4.33 -7.99 5.13
C PHE A 130 -5.80 -8.42 4.94
N THR A 131 -6.58 -7.67 4.20
CA THR A 131 -7.64 -8.20 3.35
C THR A 131 -7.01 -8.30 1.98
N THR A 132 -7.13 -9.46 1.33
CA THR A 132 -6.65 -9.70 -0.03
C THR A 132 -7.85 -9.67 -0.95
N LEU A 133 -8.00 -8.59 -1.71
CA LEU A 133 -9.05 -8.42 -2.72
C LEU A 133 -8.53 -8.82 -4.10
N ARG A 134 -9.38 -9.46 -4.90
CA ARG A 134 -9.12 -9.74 -6.29
C ARG A 134 -10.22 -9.19 -7.17
N VAL A 135 -9.84 -8.34 -8.11
CA VAL A 135 -10.74 -7.85 -9.16
C VAL A 135 -11.28 -9.03 -9.96
N THR A 136 -12.60 -9.07 -10.15
CA THR A 136 -13.29 -10.14 -10.88
C THR A 136 -13.30 -9.93 -12.39
N ASP A 137 -13.30 -8.67 -12.84
CA ASP A 137 -13.26 -8.29 -14.26
C ASP A 137 -12.29 -7.12 -14.48
N ARG A 138 -11.12 -7.41 -15.08
CA ARG A 138 -10.06 -6.43 -15.35
C ARG A 138 -10.34 -5.53 -16.56
N GLU A 139 -11.44 -5.77 -17.29
CA GLU A 139 -11.92 -4.88 -18.35
C GLU A 139 -12.88 -3.80 -17.81
N ILE A 140 -13.35 -3.95 -16.57
CA ILE A 140 -14.18 -2.96 -15.88
C ILE A 140 -13.36 -2.16 -14.86
N LEU A 141 -12.52 -2.85 -14.08
CA LEU A 141 -11.76 -2.25 -13.00
C LEU A 141 -10.28 -2.64 -13.08
N ASP A 142 -9.39 -1.66 -13.11
CA ASP A 142 -7.96 -1.93 -13.03
C ASP A 142 -7.53 -2.07 -11.53
N PRO A 143 -6.81 -3.15 -11.16
CA PRO A 143 -6.43 -3.37 -9.76
C PRO A 143 -5.45 -2.32 -9.22
N PHE A 144 -4.57 -1.79 -10.07
CA PHE A 144 -3.60 -0.77 -9.66
C PHE A 144 -4.31 0.57 -9.46
N TYR A 145 -5.27 0.91 -10.32
CA TYR A 145 -6.19 2.03 -10.12
C TYR A 145 -6.95 1.90 -8.80
N LEU A 146 -7.57 0.74 -8.51
CA LEU A 146 -8.33 0.53 -7.28
C LEU A 146 -7.46 0.77 -6.03
N ALA A 147 -6.23 0.24 -6.02
CA ALA A 147 -5.30 0.45 -4.92
C ALA A 147 -4.95 1.94 -4.74
N LEU A 148 -4.76 2.69 -5.83
CA LEU A 148 -4.52 4.14 -5.78
C LEU A 148 -5.75 4.92 -5.32
N PHE A 149 -6.94 4.56 -5.81
CA PHE A 149 -8.21 5.17 -5.42
C PHE A 149 -8.44 5.04 -3.91
N LEU A 150 -8.24 3.86 -3.34
CA LEU A 150 -8.39 3.59 -1.90
C LEU A 150 -7.44 4.44 -1.02
N ARG A 151 -6.35 4.96 -1.59
CA ARG A 151 -5.38 5.84 -0.91
C ARG A 151 -5.71 7.33 -1.00
N THR A 152 -6.68 7.70 -1.84
CA THR A 152 -7.16 9.09 -1.93
C THR A 152 -7.80 9.53 -0.61
N SER A 153 -8.08 10.83 -0.46
CA SER A 153 -8.87 11.32 0.68
C SER A 153 -10.24 10.65 0.76
N LEU A 154 -10.85 10.37 -0.39
CA LEU A 154 -12.16 9.74 -0.50
C LEU A 154 -12.13 8.27 -0.04
N GLY A 155 -11.15 7.49 -0.52
CA GLY A 155 -10.93 6.12 -0.07
C GLY A 155 -10.64 6.04 1.44
N ARG A 156 -9.75 6.91 1.94
CA ARG A 156 -9.40 6.97 3.37
C ARG A 156 -10.57 7.36 4.27
N MET A 157 -11.44 8.27 3.81
CA MET A 157 -12.63 8.66 4.57
C MET A 157 -13.59 7.49 4.77
N GLN A 158 -13.76 6.64 3.77
CA GLN A 158 -14.60 5.45 3.89
C GLN A 158 -14.05 4.46 4.93
N PHE A 159 -12.72 4.23 4.95
CA PHE A 159 -12.10 3.44 6.02
C PHE A 159 -12.31 4.05 7.40
N GLN A 160 -12.24 5.37 7.52
CA GLN A 160 -12.46 6.06 8.79
C GLN A 160 -13.92 5.93 9.28
N ALA A 161 -14.88 5.95 8.37
CA ALA A 161 -16.30 5.78 8.69
C ALA A 161 -16.64 4.36 9.18
N GLN A 162 -15.84 3.35 8.79
CA GLN A 162 -15.97 1.98 9.29
C GLN A 162 -15.39 1.77 10.71
N ILE A 163 -14.64 2.73 11.24
CA ILE A 163 -14.01 2.60 12.56
C ILE A 163 -15.00 2.96 13.66
N THR A 164 -15.39 1.97 14.45
CA THR A 164 -16.04 2.17 15.75
C THR A 164 -14.99 2.55 16.81
N GLU A 165 -15.35 3.40 17.77
CA GLU A 165 -14.47 4.06 18.77
C GLU A 165 -13.63 3.10 19.63
N THR A 166 -12.60 2.50 19.05
CA THR A 166 -11.64 1.63 19.72
C THR A 166 -10.22 2.09 19.45
N ALA A 167 -9.33 1.91 20.42
CA ALA A 167 -7.91 2.31 20.29
C ALA A 167 -7.13 1.52 19.22
N TYR A 168 -7.68 0.38 18.76
CA TYR A 168 -7.05 -0.49 17.76
C TYR A 168 -8.09 -1.02 16.76
N PRO A 169 -8.53 -0.18 15.81
CA PRO A 169 -9.60 -0.56 14.90
C PRO A 169 -9.16 -1.69 13.97
N VAL A 170 -10.07 -2.64 13.79
CA VAL A 170 -9.97 -3.75 12.84
C VAL A 170 -11.11 -3.63 11.84
N ILE A 171 -10.80 -3.82 10.55
CA ILE A 171 -11.80 -3.96 9.49
C ILE A 171 -11.86 -5.41 9.03
N SER A 172 -13.07 -5.87 8.76
CA SER A 172 -13.36 -7.18 8.18
C SER A 172 -13.28 -7.16 6.66
N ASP A 173 -13.26 -8.34 6.03
CA ASP A 173 -13.30 -8.45 4.57
C ASP A 173 -14.60 -7.86 4.01
N SER A 174 -15.74 -8.07 4.69
CA SER A 174 -17.02 -7.49 4.29
C SER A 174 -17.00 -5.97 4.36
N ASP A 175 -16.39 -5.38 5.38
CA ASP A 175 -16.30 -3.91 5.50
C ASP A 175 -15.51 -3.30 4.33
N VAL A 176 -14.47 -4.00 3.87
CA VAL A 176 -13.68 -3.59 2.69
C VAL A 176 -14.49 -3.76 1.40
N GLU A 177 -15.22 -4.87 1.26
CA GLU A 177 -16.11 -5.09 0.13
C GLU A 177 -17.32 -4.14 0.10
N ASP A 178 -17.75 -3.60 1.25
CA ASP A 178 -18.83 -2.61 1.37
C ASP A 178 -18.41 -1.20 0.96
N LEU A 179 -17.11 -0.92 0.81
CA LEU A 179 -16.65 0.39 0.34
C LEU A 179 -17.09 0.63 -1.11
N THR A 180 -17.18 1.90 -1.47
CA THR A 180 -17.53 2.36 -2.81
C THR A 180 -16.29 2.78 -3.58
N VAL A 181 -16.23 2.41 -4.86
CA VAL A 181 -15.24 2.90 -5.83
C VAL A 181 -15.94 3.80 -6.85
N LEU A 182 -15.34 4.96 -7.10
CA LEU A 182 -15.69 5.85 -8.21
C LEU A 182 -14.60 5.69 -9.27
N TYR A 183 -14.96 5.37 -10.51
CA TYR A 183 -13.99 5.02 -11.55
C TYR A 183 -14.35 5.57 -12.94
N PRO A 184 -13.35 6.01 -13.73
CA PRO A 184 -13.51 6.39 -15.13
C PRO A 184 -13.50 5.17 -16.06
N SER A 185 -13.38 5.40 -17.37
CA SER A 185 -13.17 4.31 -18.35
C SER A 185 -11.94 3.46 -18.00
N ILE A 186 -11.93 2.18 -18.42
CA ILE A 186 -10.81 1.28 -18.12
C ILE A 186 -9.47 1.80 -18.68
N ASP A 187 -9.50 2.46 -19.84
CA ASP A 187 -8.32 3.08 -20.44
C ASP A 187 -7.78 4.24 -19.60
N ASP A 188 -8.67 5.09 -19.07
CA ASP A 188 -8.29 6.16 -18.16
C ASP A 188 -7.74 5.62 -16.83
N GLN A 189 -8.34 4.54 -16.29
CA GLN A 189 -7.85 3.89 -15.08
C GLN A 189 -6.41 3.39 -15.26
N ARG A 190 -6.15 2.66 -16.36
CA ARG A 190 -4.81 2.15 -16.71
C ARG A 190 -3.82 3.29 -16.95
N LYS A 191 -4.25 4.36 -17.62
CA LYS A 191 -3.45 5.56 -17.82
C LYS A 191 -3.06 6.23 -16.50
N ILE A 192 -4.01 6.43 -15.59
CA ILE A 192 -3.76 7.01 -14.26
C ILE A 192 -2.73 6.15 -13.49
N ALA A 193 -2.89 4.83 -13.50
CA ALA A 193 -1.97 3.91 -12.83
C ALA A 193 -0.55 4.02 -13.42
N ALA A 194 -0.43 4.03 -14.76
CA ALA A 194 0.85 4.16 -15.45
C ALA A 194 1.53 5.51 -15.19
N GLU A 195 0.78 6.61 -15.20
CA GLU A 195 1.30 7.95 -14.88
C GLU A 195 1.84 8.01 -13.43
N TYR A 196 1.13 7.37 -12.49
CA TYR A 196 1.59 7.26 -11.11
C TYR A 196 2.89 6.43 -11.02
N ASP A 197 3.00 5.32 -11.73
CA ASP A 197 4.23 4.52 -11.77
C ASP A 197 5.42 5.30 -12.31
N ILE A 198 5.22 6.10 -13.37
CA ILE A 198 6.27 6.98 -13.90
C ILE A 198 6.69 8.01 -12.84
N ALA A 199 5.75 8.58 -12.10
CA ALA A 199 6.05 9.51 -11.02
C ALA A 199 6.85 8.86 -9.88
N VAL A 200 6.51 7.63 -9.48
CA VAL A 200 7.26 6.87 -8.47
C VAL A 200 8.70 6.58 -8.93
N LYS A 201 8.89 6.18 -10.20
CA LYS A 201 10.23 5.95 -10.76
C LYS A 201 11.08 7.23 -10.74
N ARG A 202 10.51 8.36 -11.18
CA ARG A 202 11.18 9.67 -11.11
C ARG A 202 11.53 10.06 -9.67
N PHE A 203 10.65 9.78 -8.72
CA PHE A 203 10.92 10.00 -7.30
C PHE A 203 12.14 9.17 -6.84
N GLN A 204 12.19 7.87 -7.19
CA GLN A 204 13.33 7.01 -6.87
C GLN A 204 14.64 7.56 -7.44
N ASP A 205 14.64 7.95 -8.72
CA ASP A 205 15.82 8.47 -9.40
C ASP A 205 16.31 9.78 -8.76
N ALA A 206 15.39 10.69 -8.43
CA ALA A 206 15.70 11.96 -7.78
C ALA A 206 16.30 11.76 -6.38
N ILE A 207 15.71 10.89 -5.56
CA ILE A 207 16.23 10.58 -4.22
C ILE A 207 17.63 9.95 -4.31
N ASN A 208 17.84 9.03 -5.25
CA ASN A 208 19.14 8.40 -5.45
C ASN A 208 20.19 9.37 -5.99
N SER A 209 19.80 10.37 -6.80
CA SER A 209 20.69 11.46 -7.17
C SER A 209 21.10 12.30 -5.96
N ALA A 210 20.13 12.69 -5.13
CA ALA A 210 20.41 13.46 -3.92
C ALA A 210 21.34 12.70 -2.94
N TYR A 211 21.18 11.39 -2.79
CA TYR A 211 22.11 10.58 -2.00
C TYR A 211 23.54 10.56 -2.56
N ARG A 212 23.70 10.47 -3.89
CA ARG A 212 25.02 10.57 -4.55
C ARG A 212 25.66 11.94 -4.31
N GLU A 213 24.90 13.02 -4.42
CA GLU A 213 25.39 14.38 -4.20
C GLU A 213 25.89 14.57 -2.76
N ILE A 214 25.12 14.11 -1.77
CA ILE A 214 25.53 14.17 -0.36
C ILE A 214 26.78 13.32 -0.12
N ALA A 215 26.81 12.09 -0.60
CA ALA A 215 27.96 11.20 -0.41
C ALA A 215 29.24 11.76 -1.06
N ALA A 216 29.15 12.38 -2.25
CA ALA A 216 30.28 13.03 -2.90
C ALA A 216 30.80 14.24 -2.12
N ALA A 217 29.89 15.04 -1.54
CA ALA A 217 30.27 16.16 -0.69
C ALA A 217 30.96 15.68 0.60
N GLN A 218 30.46 14.61 1.21
CA GLN A 218 31.09 13.99 2.37
C GLN A 218 32.47 13.40 2.02
N GLN A 219 32.60 12.73 0.86
CA GLN A 219 33.87 12.18 0.39
C GLN A 219 34.91 13.28 0.21
N SER A 220 34.50 14.41 -0.38
CA SER A 220 35.38 15.57 -0.56
C SER A 220 35.90 16.13 0.77
N ILE A 221 35.10 16.04 1.85
CA ILE A 221 35.51 16.45 3.20
C ILE A 221 36.48 15.43 3.79
N GLU A 222 36.20 14.13 3.69
CA GLU A 222 37.10 13.06 4.15
C GLU A 222 38.46 13.15 3.47
N ASP A 223 38.48 13.24 2.14
CA ASP A 223 39.71 13.38 1.35
C ASP A 223 40.51 14.63 1.75
N PHE A 224 39.82 15.72 2.06
CA PHE A 224 40.47 16.97 2.48
C PHE A 224 41.05 16.90 3.89
N VAL A 225 40.37 16.22 4.82
CA VAL A 225 40.77 16.15 6.23
C VAL A 225 41.81 15.05 6.48
N LEU A 226 41.67 13.89 5.83
CA LEU A 226 42.46 12.68 6.08
C LEU A 226 43.47 12.35 4.97
N GLY A 227 43.32 12.89 3.76
CA GLY A 227 44.25 12.64 2.67
C GLY A 227 44.33 11.16 2.28
N GLU A 228 45.51 10.56 2.43
CA GLU A 228 45.74 9.14 2.09
C GLU A 228 45.00 8.16 3.03
N ASP A 229 44.63 8.61 4.23
CA ASP A 229 43.89 7.81 5.21
C ASP A 229 42.36 7.90 5.01
N ALA A 230 41.88 8.63 4.00
CA ALA A 230 40.45 8.82 3.75
C ALA A 230 39.76 7.50 3.35
N GLU A 231 38.69 7.18 4.06
CA GLU A 231 37.84 6.04 3.72
C GLU A 231 36.88 6.38 2.55
N GLN A 232 36.50 5.35 1.80
CA GLN A 232 35.50 5.50 0.74
C GLN A 232 34.08 5.43 1.34
N ILE A 233 33.34 6.53 1.21
CA ILE A 233 31.99 6.65 1.72
C ILE A 233 31.02 5.85 0.85
N ALA A 234 30.32 4.91 1.48
CA ALA A 234 29.27 4.15 0.83
C ALA A 234 28.07 5.05 0.48
N VAL A 235 27.70 5.08 -0.80
CA VAL A 235 26.52 5.81 -1.25
C VAL A 235 25.26 5.05 -0.86
N LYS A 236 24.43 5.66 -0.02
CA LYS A 236 23.10 5.13 0.29
C LYS A 236 22.22 5.05 -0.97
N GLN A 237 21.45 3.98 -1.10
CA GLN A 237 20.45 3.83 -2.17
C GLN A 237 19.05 3.65 -1.59
N PHE A 238 18.08 4.37 -2.16
CA PHE A 238 16.67 4.10 -2.00
C PHE A 238 16.24 3.08 -3.04
N THR A 239 15.62 1.99 -2.60
CA THR A 239 15.10 0.93 -3.47
C THR A 239 13.77 0.43 -2.91
N LEU A 240 12.80 0.24 -3.78
CA LEU A 240 11.54 -0.44 -3.45
C LEU A 240 11.70 -1.94 -3.68
N GLY A 241 10.99 -2.75 -2.90
CA GLY A 241 11.10 -4.20 -2.97
C GLY A 241 12.51 -4.70 -2.60
N GLN A 242 13.13 -4.15 -1.56
CA GLN A 242 14.42 -4.67 -1.10
C GLN A 242 14.23 -5.83 -0.10
N GLN A 243 15.08 -6.84 -0.20
CA GLN A 243 15.11 -7.89 0.82
C GLN A 243 15.67 -7.30 2.13
N ILE A 244 14.99 -7.57 3.25
CA ILE A 244 15.48 -7.26 4.60
C ILE A 244 15.63 -8.55 5.40
N GLU A 245 16.58 -8.56 6.33
CA GLU A 245 16.75 -9.64 7.29
C GLU A 245 15.70 -9.52 8.39
N GLU A 246 15.29 -10.66 8.96
CA GLU A 246 14.47 -10.65 10.16
C GLU A 246 15.41 -10.51 11.35
N GLU A 247 15.29 -9.40 12.09
CA GLU A 247 15.92 -9.28 13.40
C GLU A 247 15.39 -10.44 14.25
N LYS A 248 16.27 -11.39 14.58
CA LYS A 248 15.94 -12.37 15.62
C LYS A 248 15.78 -11.56 16.89
N GLU A 249 14.54 -11.35 17.33
CA GLU A 249 14.30 -11.00 18.72
C GLU A 249 14.96 -12.11 19.54
N GLU A 250 16.12 -11.81 20.13
CA GLU A 250 16.61 -12.57 21.26
C GLU A 250 15.49 -12.50 22.28
N LEU A 251 14.74 -13.59 22.38
CA LEU A 251 13.89 -13.87 23.52
C LEU A 251 14.82 -13.82 24.73
N ASN A 252 14.94 -12.63 25.34
CA ASN A 252 15.44 -12.47 26.69
C ASN A 252 14.49 -13.30 27.55
N GLY A 253 14.88 -14.54 27.77
CA GLY A 253 14.28 -15.41 28.75
C GLY A 253 14.61 -14.88 30.11
N GLU A 254 13.58 -14.41 30.81
CA GLU A 254 13.45 -14.50 32.27
C GLU A 254 12.03 -14.99 32.60
#